data_AF-A0A2P5FXW3-F1
#
_entry.id   AF-A0A2P5FXW3-F1
#
_cell.length_a   1.000
_cell.length_b   1.000
_cell.length_c   1.000
_cell.angle_alpha   90.00
_cell.angle_beta   90.00
_cell.angle_gamma   90.00
#
_symmetry.space_group_name_H-M   'P 1'
#
loop_
_entity.id
_entity.type
_entity.pdbx_description
1 polymer ?
#
loop_
_entity_poly.entity_id
_entity_poly.type
_entity_poly.pdbx_seq_one_letter_code
_entity_poly.pdbx_strand_id
1 'polypeptide(L)'
;MSSSPTSFVQAVLLVSLATLLLILSLGSSAEAGGAPLSSEAQEYLQAHNEARAAVGVGPLEWSEALANASGRLVRYQRNRMSCQFANLTNFRYGANQLWAGGGPETPRMAVEKWVEEKQYYSHADNTCAPNHTCGVYTQVVWRKSLQLGCAQATCLKKVQTSITICLYNPPGNYVGESPY
;
A
#
# COMPACT_ATOMS: atom_id res chain seq x y z
N MET A 1 59.61 -51.33 18.08
CA MET A 1 59.23 -49.96 17.67
C MET A 1 57.77 -49.78 18.06
N SER A 2 57.53 -49.18 19.22
CA SER A 2 56.20 -49.04 19.84
C SER A 2 55.69 -47.64 19.55
N SER A 3 54.63 -47.53 18.75
CA SER A 3 53.89 -46.29 18.54
C SER A 3 52.89 -46.11 19.69
N SER A 4 53.06 -45.03 20.46
CA SER A 4 52.21 -44.70 21.61
C SER A 4 50.78 -44.32 21.17
N PRO A 5 49.74 -44.81 21.89
CA PRO A 5 48.32 -44.62 21.54
C PRO A 5 47.79 -43.18 21.76
N THR A 6 48.59 -42.28 22.32
CA THR A 6 48.20 -40.91 22.67
C THR A 6 48.11 -39.97 21.46
N SER A 7 48.84 -40.23 20.37
CA SER A 7 48.85 -39.34 19.20
C SER A 7 47.59 -39.43 18.34
N PHE A 8 46.89 -40.58 18.35
CA PHE A 8 45.66 -40.76 17.58
C PHE A 8 44.44 -40.07 18.21
N VAL A 9 44.37 -40.02 19.54
CA VAL A 9 43.21 -39.45 20.25
C VAL A 9 43.17 -37.93 20.14
N GLN A 10 44.34 -37.26 20.16
CA GLN A 10 44.45 -35.81 19.98
C GLN A 10 44.10 -35.35 18.56
N ALA A 11 44.40 -36.16 17.54
CA ALA A 11 44.05 -35.84 16.14
C ALA A 11 42.55 -35.98 15.86
N VAL A 12 41.87 -36.94 16.50
CA VAL A 12 40.42 -37.15 16.31
C VAL A 12 39.59 -36.04 16.98
N LEU A 13 40.00 -35.55 18.15
CA LEU A 13 39.30 -34.49 18.89
C LEU A 13 39.32 -33.11 18.18
N LEU A 14 40.38 -32.79 17.44
CA LEU A 14 40.51 -31.52 16.72
C LEU A 14 39.72 -31.49 15.40
N VAL A 15 39.54 -32.64 14.73
CA VAL A 15 38.73 -32.74 13.50
C VAL A 15 37.22 -32.62 13.83
N SER A 16 36.78 -33.08 15.00
CA SER A 16 35.38 -32.98 15.44
C SER A 16 34.92 -31.58 15.87
N LEU A 17 35.82 -30.67 16.28
CA LEU A 17 35.44 -29.28 16.60
C LEU A 17 35.37 -28.38 15.37
N ALA A 18 36.18 -28.63 14.35
CA ALA A 18 36.17 -27.85 13.11
C ALA A 18 34.92 -28.12 12.26
N THR A 19 34.40 -29.36 12.27
CA THR A 19 33.15 -29.68 11.58
C THR A 19 31.92 -29.16 12.31
N LEU A 20 31.94 -29.08 13.65
CA LEU A 20 30.81 -28.53 14.42
C LEU A 20 30.67 -27.00 14.27
N LEU A 21 31.77 -26.30 13.98
CA LEU A 21 31.76 -24.84 13.75
C LEU A 21 31.35 -24.46 12.31
N LEU A 22 31.44 -25.36 11.33
CA LEU A 22 30.97 -25.09 9.96
C LEU A 22 29.46 -25.30 9.75
N ILE A 23 28.78 -26.00 10.66
CA ILE A 23 27.31 -26.24 10.57
C ILE A 23 26.50 -25.09 11.17
N LEU A 24 27.14 -24.13 11.84
CA LEU A 24 26.48 -23.00 12.51
C LEU A 24 26.34 -21.74 11.64
N SER A 25 26.86 -21.73 10.41
CA SER A 25 26.73 -20.58 9.49
C SER A 25 25.67 -20.73 8.39
N LEU A 26 24.88 -21.82 8.40
CA LEU A 26 23.64 -21.89 7.63
C LEU A 26 22.48 -21.37 8.48
N GLY A 27 22.63 -20.15 9.00
CA GLY A 27 21.48 -19.35 9.36
C GLY A 27 20.77 -18.99 8.08
N SER A 28 19.77 -19.78 7.68
CA SER A 28 18.78 -19.32 6.70
C SER A 28 18.14 -18.07 7.30
N SER A 29 18.54 -16.91 6.80
CA SER A 29 17.72 -15.71 6.87
C SER A 29 16.45 -16.05 6.09
N ALA A 30 15.45 -16.59 6.79
CA ALA A 30 14.09 -16.56 6.31
C ALA A 30 13.70 -15.09 6.30
N GLU A 31 14.02 -14.42 5.19
CA GLU A 31 13.40 -13.15 4.85
C GLU A 31 11.90 -13.41 4.99
N ALA A 32 11.24 -12.69 5.90
CA ALA A 32 9.80 -12.72 6.04
C ALA A 32 9.19 -12.03 4.80
N GLY A 33 9.39 -12.63 3.63
CA GLY A 33 8.82 -12.22 2.37
C GLY A 33 7.35 -12.60 2.41
N GLY A 34 6.50 -11.63 2.74
CA GLY A 34 5.07 -11.74 2.49
C GLY A 34 4.83 -12.11 1.02
N ALA A 35 3.70 -12.75 0.74
CA ALA A 35 3.32 -13.08 -0.62
C ALA A 35 3.40 -11.83 -1.52
N PRO A 36 3.82 -11.96 -2.79
CA PRO A 36 3.88 -10.83 -3.70
C PRO A 36 2.50 -10.19 -3.86
N LEU A 37 2.47 -8.85 -3.98
CA LEU A 37 1.24 -8.09 -4.22
C LEU A 37 0.58 -8.53 -5.53
N SER A 38 -0.77 -8.49 -5.59
CA SER A 38 -1.49 -8.68 -6.84
C SER A 38 -1.17 -7.56 -7.85
N SER A 39 -1.41 -7.79 -9.14
CA SER A 39 -1.23 -6.76 -10.17
C SER A 39 -2.02 -5.49 -9.87
N GLU A 40 -3.25 -5.63 -9.36
CA GLU A 40 -4.10 -4.48 -9.02
C GLU A 40 -3.53 -3.69 -7.83
N ALA A 41 -3.06 -4.39 -6.79
CA ALA A 41 -2.43 -3.77 -5.64
C ALA A 41 -1.16 -3.01 -6.04
N GLN A 42 -0.35 -3.60 -6.92
CA GLN A 42 0.85 -2.96 -7.49
C GLN A 42 0.49 -1.70 -8.26
N GLU A 43 -0.52 -1.74 -9.15
CA GLU A 43 -0.93 -0.57 -9.93
C GLU A 43 -1.42 0.60 -9.04
N TYR A 44 -2.25 0.31 -8.02
CA TYR A 44 -2.66 1.33 -7.05
C TYR A 44 -1.45 1.95 -6.36
N LEU A 45 -0.59 1.11 -5.78
CA LEU A 45 0.54 1.56 -4.98
C LEU A 45 1.53 2.36 -5.82
N GLN A 46 1.83 1.88 -7.03
CA GLN A 46 2.78 2.51 -7.93
C GLN A 46 2.29 3.90 -8.36
N ALA A 47 1.05 4.03 -8.81
CA ALA A 47 0.50 5.33 -9.24
C ALA A 47 0.49 6.36 -8.09
N HIS A 48 0.19 5.93 -6.86
CA HIS A 48 0.31 6.81 -5.69
C HIS A 48 1.75 7.23 -5.44
N ASN A 49 2.67 6.27 -5.46
CA ASN A 49 4.07 6.53 -5.12
C ASN A 49 4.79 7.36 -6.19
N GLU A 50 4.40 7.27 -7.46
CA GLU A 50 4.82 8.19 -8.52
C GLU A 50 4.35 9.62 -8.24
N ALA A 51 3.08 9.81 -7.87
CA ALA A 51 2.56 11.13 -7.52
C ALA A 51 3.22 11.73 -6.27
N ARG A 52 3.52 10.89 -5.28
CA ARG A 52 4.22 11.28 -4.03
C ARG A 52 5.68 11.65 -4.29
N ALA A 53 6.38 10.86 -5.10
CA ALA A 53 7.75 11.17 -5.49
C ALA A 53 7.85 12.51 -6.22
N ALA A 54 6.87 12.83 -7.08
CA ALA A 54 6.83 14.10 -7.81
C ALA A 54 6.75 15.35 -6.92
N VAL A 55 6.35 15.20 -5.65
CA VAL A 55 6.25 16.30 -4.67
C VAL A 55 7.15 16.10 -3.45
N GLY A 56 8.06 15.12 -3.50
CA GLY A 56 9.08 14.91 -2.46
C GLY A 56 8.57 14.37 -1.12
N VAL A 57 7.40 13.71 -1.10
CA VAL A 57 6.89 13.00 0.09
C VAL A 57 7.19 11.50 -0.01
N GLY A 58 7.47 10.87 1.14
CA GLY A 58 7.88 9.46 1.19
C GLY A 58 6.80 8.50 0.68
N PRO A 59 7.16 7.31 0.16
CA PRO A 59 6.21 6.38 -0.43
C PRO A 59 5.23 5.81 0.61
N LEU A 60 4.06 5.40 0.14
CA LEU A 60 3.14 4.54 0.88
C LEU A 60 3.59 3.07 0.79
N GLU A 61 3.26 2.30 1.81
CA GLU A 61 3.35 0.84 1.84
C GLU A 61 1.96 0.23 1.70
N TRP A 62 1.86 -0.90 1.00
CA TRP A 62 0.59 -1.62 0.91
C TRP A 62 0.25 -2.31 2.24
N SER A 63 -1.01 -2.18 2.65
CA SER A 63 -1.56 -2.82 3.84
C SER A 63 -2.71 -3.74 3.46
N GLU A 64 -2.47 -5.04 3.61
CA GLU A 64 -3.51 -6.07 3.42
C GLU A 64 -4.72 -5.85 4.33
N ALA A 65 -4.53 -5.31 5.54
CA ALA A 65 -5.62 -4.99 6.44
C ALA A 65 -6.54 -3.88 5.87
N LEU A 66 -5.93 -2.83 5.30
CA LEU A 66 -6.67 -1.75 4.64
C LEU A 66 -7.32 -2.24 3.34
N ALA A 67 -6.61 -3.03 2.53
CA ALA A 67 -7.15 -3.60 1.29
C ALA A 67 -8.38 -4.47 1.56
N ASN A 68 -8.32 -5.30 2.61
CA ASN A 68 -9.46 -6.09 3.07
C ASN A 68 -10.63 -5.23 3.56
N ALA A 69 -10.35 -4.12 4.27
CA ALA A 69 -11.36 -3.18 4.70
C ALA A 69 -12.04 -2.47 3.51
N SER A 70 -11.25 -1.95 2.57
CA SER A 70 -11.72 -1.38 1.30
C SER A 70 -12.56 -2.40 0.52
N GLY A 71 -12.09 -3.65 0.47
CA GLY A 71 -12.79 -4.77 -0.16
C GLY A 71 -14.18 -5.01 0.45
N ARG A 72 -14.31 -4.95 1.77
CA ARG A 72 -15.61 -5.07 2.45
C ARG A 72 -16.52 -3.89 2.08
N LEU A 73 -16.00 -2.68 2.06
CA LEU A 73 -16.75 -1.47 1.70
C LEU A 73 -17.28 -1.54 0.26
N VAL A 74 -16.42 -1.78 -0.74
CA VAL A 74 -16.87 -1.81 -2.15
C VAL A 74 -17.85 -2.96 -2.41
N ARG A 75 -17.69 -4.12 -1.75
CA ARG A 75 -18.65 -5.22 -1.84
C ARG A 75 -19.99 -4.85 -1.22
N TYR A 76 -19.99 -4.17 -0.07
CA TYR A 76 -21.21 -3.68 0.56
C TYR A 76 -21.90 -2.64 -0.33
N GLN A 77 -21.16 -1.65 -0.85
CA GLN A 77 -21.72 -0.64 -1.74
C GLN A 77 -22.31 -1.27 -3.02
N ARG A 78 -21.58 -2.20 -3.66
CA ARG A 78 -22.06 -2.95 -4.82
C ARG A 78 -23.35 -3.71 -4.53
N ASN A 79 -23.37 -4.50 -3.45
CA ASN A 79 -24.44 -5.48 -3.20
C ASN A 79 -25.68 -4.86 -2.53
N ARG A 80 -25.51 -3.80 -1.73
CA ARG A 80 -26.56 -3.26 -0.86
C ARG A 80 -26.91 -1.81 -1.15
N MET A 81 -25.97 -1.02 -1.66
CA MET A 81 -26.15 0.42 -1.84
C MET A 81 -26.18 0.86 -3.31
N SER A 82 -26.38 -0.06 -4.25
CA SER A 82 -26.39 0.22 -5.69
C SER A 82 -25.16 1.02 -6.17
N CYS A 83 -23.98 0.71 -5.61
CA CYS A 83 -22.72 1.42 -5.87
C CYS A 83 -22.72 2.92 -5.59
N GLN A 84 -23.57 3.40 -4.68
CA GLN A 84 -23.41 4.75 -4.16
C GLN A 84 -22.06 4.89 -3.41
N PHE A 85 -21.64 6.14 -3.19
CA PHE A 85 -20.52 6.43 -2.31
C PHE A 85 -20.77 5.93 -0.89
N ALA A 86 -19.72 5.40 -0.27
CA ALA A 86 -19.75 4.99 1.12
C ALA A 86 -19.84 6.22 2.01
N ASN A 87 -20.61 6.11 3.09
CA ASN A 87 -20.54 7.10 4.15
C ASN A 87 -19.26 6.84 4.96
N LEU A 88 -18.30 7.75 4.83
CA LEU A 88 -16.98 7.67 5.45
C LEU A 88 -16.83 8.70 6.59
N THR A 89 -17.95 9.27 7.05
CA THR A 89 -17.99 10.17 8.20
C THR A 89 -17.57 9.43 9.46
N ASN A 90 -16.69 10.03 10.27
CA ASN A 90 -16.12 9.42 11.49
C ASN A 90 -15.37 8.11 11.25
N PHE A 91 -14.91 7.87 10.01
CA PHE A 91 -14.10 6.71 9.71
C PHE A 91 -12.68 6.90 10.24
N ARG A 92 -12.11 5.84 10.82
CA ARG A 92 -10.78 5.90 11.48
C ARG A 92 -9.59 6.04 10.52
N TYR A 93 -9.83 5.93 9.22
CA TYR A 93 -8.82 5.98 8.16
C TYR A 93 -9.13 7.14 7.22
N GLY A 94 -8.10 7.66 6.57
CA GLY A 94 -8.28 8.55 5.42
C GLY A 94 -8.87 7.75 4.28
N ALA A 95 -9.58 8.40 3.36
CA ALA A 95 -10.25 7.68 2.30
C ALA A 95 -10.47 8.52 1.04
N ASN A 96 -10.24 7.88 -0.10
CA ASN A 96 -10.67 8.35 -1.41
C ASN A 96 -11.67 7.35 -1.99
N GLN A 97 -12.64 7.85 -2.75
CA GLN A 97 -13.59 7.03 -3.49
C GLN A 97 -13.84 7.59 -4.89
N LEU A 98 -14.04 6.70 -5.85
CA LEU A 98 -14.29 7.04 -7.24
C LEU A 98 -15.42 6.17 -7.76
N TRP A 99 -16.42 6.81 -8.35
CA TRP A 99 -17.38 6.13 -9.21
C TRP A 99 -16.96 6.38 -10.64
N ALA A 100 -16.77 5.32 -11.40
CA ALA A 100 -16.42 5.40 -12.80
C ALA A 100 -17.48 4.72 -13.65
N GLY A 101 -17.70 5.24 -14.86
CA GLY A 101 -18.61 4.69 -15.84
C GLY A 101 -18.18 5.01 -17.26
N GLY A 102 -18.72 4.27 -18.23
CA GLY A 102 -18.44 4.51 -19.66
C GLY A 102 -17.26 3.73 -20.22
N GLY A 103 -16.68 2.80 -19.47
CA GLY A 103 -15.61 1.92 -19.94
C GLY A 103 -14.90 1.16 -18.81
N PRO A 104 -13.85 0.40 -19.13
CA PRO A 104 -12.97 -0.21 -18.13
C PRO A 104 -12.32 0.85 -17.25
N GLU A 105 -12.27 0.58 -15.94
CA GLU A 105 -11.53 1.40 -14.97
C GLU A 105 -10.41 0.55 -14.38
N THR A 106 -9.17 0.91 -14.63
CA THR A 106 -8.02 0.26 -14.01
C THR A 106 -7.68 0.92 -12.67
N PRO A 107 -7.01 0.20 -11.76
CA PRO A 107 -6.46 0.78 -10.54
C PRO A 107 -5.65 2.06 -10.78
N ARG A 108 -4.76 2.06 -11.77
CA ARG A 108 -3.94 3.23 -12.11
C ARG A 108 -4.79 4.42 -12.57
N MET A 109 -5.77 4.20 -13.46
CA MET A 109 -6.66 5.27 -13.94
C MET A 109 -7.42 5.94 -12.79
N ALA A 110 -7.85 5.16 -11.79
CA ALA A 110 -8.56 5.71 -10.64
C ALA A 110 -7.67 6.67 -9.84
N VAL A 111 -6.39 6.33 -9.65
CA VAL A 111 -5.42 7.19 -8.95
C VAL A 111 -5.08 8.41 -9.78
N GLU A 112 -4.86 8.25 -11.09
CA GLU A 112 -4.55 9.37 -12.00
C GLU A 112 -5.66 10.43 -11.98
N LYS A 113 -6.94 10.03 -11.96
CA LYS A 113 -8.08 10.94 -11.79
C LYS A 113 -8.07 11.72 -10.47
N TRP A 114 -7.63 11.10 -9.39
CA TRP A 114 -7.46 11.84 -8.12
C TRP A 114 -6.26 12.79 -8.20
N VAL A 115 -5.18 12.39 -8.88
CA VAL A 115 -3.98 13.21 -9.06
C VAL A 115 -4.23 14.39 -10.00
N GLU A 116 -5.18 14.31 -10.93
CA GLU A 116 -5.57 15.41 -11.83
C GLU A 116 -6.01 16.68 -11.07
N GLU A 117 -6.55 16.57 -9.85
CA GLU A 117 -6.90 17.75 -9.04
C GLU A 117 -5.67 18.59 -8.66
N LYS A 118 -4.44 18.08 -8.81
CA LYS A 118 -3.19 18.84 -8.57
C LYS A 118 -3.14 20.14 -9.36
N GLN A 119 -3.75 20.18 -10.53
CA GLN A 119 -3.77 21.37 -11.39
C GLN A 119 -4.51 22.55 -10.74
N TYR A 120 -5.37 22.26 -9.77
CA TYR A 120 -6.16 23.25 -9.02
C TYR A 120 -5.57 23.56 -7.66
N TYR A 121 -4.48 22.89 -7.26
CA TYR A 121 -3.92 23.02 -5.91
C TYR A 121 -2.63 23.85 -5.91
N SER A 122 -2.59 24.93 -5.13
CA SER A 122 -1.39 25.74 -4.90
C SER A 122 -0.58 25.18 -3.73
N HIS A 123 0.62 24.67 -4.02
CA HIS A 123 1.58 24.22 -3.02
C HIS A 123 2.14 25.38 -2.18
N ALA A 124 2.25 26.58 -2.75
CA ALA A 124 2.78 27.74 -2.03
C ALA A 124 1.81 28.22 -0.95
N ASP A 125 0.52 28.22 -1.27
CA ASP A 125 -0.51 28.82 -0.41
C ASP A 125 -1.27 27.76 0.41
N ASN A 126 -1.03 26.48 0.15
CA ASN A 126 -1.83 25.37 0.69
C ASN A 126 -3.34 25.57 0.44
N THR A 127 -3.70 25.97 -0.78
CA THR A 127 -5.09 26.27 -1.15
C THR A 127 -5.52 25.51 -2.40
N CYS A 128 -6.82 25.22 -2.48
CA CYS A 128 -7.47 24.76 -3.69
C CYS A 128 -8.10 25.96 -4.42
N ALA A 129 -8.03 25.96 -5.74
CA ALA A 129 -8.60 27.00 -6.57
C ALA A 129 -10.11 27.13 -6.31
N PRO A 130 -10.69 28.36 -6.42
CA PRO A 130 -12.12 28.56 -6.24
C PRO A 130 -12.95 27.65 -7.16
N ASN A 131 -14.05 27.11 -6.65
CA ASN A 131 -14.95 26.18 -7.35
C ASN A 131 -14.36 24.80 -7.71
N HIS A 132 -13.18 24.46 -7.19
CA HIS A 132 -12.57 23.14 -7.34
C HIS A 132 -12.50 22.40 -6.01
N THR A 133 -12.34 21.08 -6.11
CA THR A 133 -11.96 20.21 -5.00
C THR A 133 -10.53 19.74 -5.21
N CYS A 134 -9.80 19.58 -4.10
CA CYS A 134 -8.43 19.07 -4.08
C CYS A 134 -8.27 17.97 -3.01
N GLY A 135 -9.36 17.55 -2.39
CA GLY A 135 -9.35 16.65 -1.23
C GLY A 135 -8.82 15.26 -1.59
N VAL A 136 -9.15 14.75 -2.78
CA VAL A 136 -8.66 13.42 -3.17
C VAL A 136 -7.19 13.49 -3.58
N TYR A 137 -6.75 14.57 -4.22
CA TYR A 137 -5.31 14.78 -4.49
C TYR A 137 -4.49 14.93 -3.21
N THR A 138 -4.90 15.83 -2.32
CA THR A 138 -4.18 16.11 -1.05
C THR A 138 -4.05 14.86 -0.19
N GLN A 139 -5.06 13.97 -0.20
CA GLN A 139 -4.94 12.67 0.49
C GLN A 139 -3.91 11.74 -0.19
N VAL A 140 -3.85 11.67 -1.53
CA VAL A 140 -2.85 10.86 -2.24
C VAL A 140 -1.43 11.26 -1.83
N VAL A 141 -1.17 12.58 -1.74
CA VAL A 141 0.15 13.12 -1.43
C VAL A 141 0.38 13.42 0.05
N TRP A 142 -0.54 13.03 0.95
CA TRP A 142 -0.43 13.34 2.37
C TRP A 142 0.80 12.70 3.03
N ARG A 143 1.78 13.51 3.45
CA ARG A 143 3.08 13.09 4.00
C ARG A 143 2.93 12.13 5.18
N LYS A 144 1.97 12.40 6.06
CA LYS A 144 1.77 11.61 7.29
C LYS A 144 1.01 10.30 7.06
N SER A 145 0.42 10.08 5.88
CA SER A 145 -0.15 8.78 5.53
C SER A 145 0.98 7.85 5.11
N LEU A 146 1.03 6.67 5.69
CA LEU A 146 2.12 5.70 5.53
C LEU A 146 1.65 4.41 4.83
N GLN A 147 0.41 4.04 5.05
CA GLN A 147 -0.17 2.79 4.55
C GLN A 147 -1.34 3.05 3.62
N LEU A 148 -1.46 2.22 2.60
CA LEU A 148 -2.52 2.25 1.60
C LEU A 148 -3.18 0.87 1.48
N GLY A 149 -4.49 0.84 1.30
CA GLY A 149 -5.17 -0.35 0.81
C GLY A 149 -6.41 -0.02 0.01
N CYS A 150 -6.49 -0.58 -1.18
CA CYS A 150 -7.52 -0.23 -2.16
C CYS A 150 -8.34 -1.46 -2.56
N ALA A 151 -9.56 -1.21 -3.02
CA ALA A 151 -10.37 -2.22 -3.70
C ALA A 151 -11.31 -1.56 -4.69
N GLN A 152 -11.73 -2.33 -5.70
CA GLN A 152 -12.71 -1.95 -6.69
C GLN A 152 -13.79 -3.02 -6.81
N ALA A 153 -15.02 -2.61 -7.09
CA ALA A 153 -16.11 -3.52 -7.41
C ALA A 153 -16.91 -3.01 -8.62
N THR A 154 -17.15 -3.89 -9.59
CA THR A 154 -18.07 -3.63 -10.71
C THR A 154 -19.51 -3.63 -10.23
N CYS A 155 -20.29 -2.64 -10.65
CA CYS A 155 -21.66 -2.44 -10.19
C CYS A 155 -22.66 -3.30 -10.96
N LEU A 156 -23.66 -3.83 -10.25
CA LEU A 156 -24.60 -4.81 -10.81
C LEU A 156 -25.66 -4.20 -11.73
N LYS A 157 -26.09 -2.95 -11.46
CA LYS A 157 -27.26 -2.34 -12.10
C LYS A 157 -26.91 -1.38 -13.25
N LYS A 158 -25.63 -1.08 -13.46
CA LYS A 158 -25.17 -0.11 -14.45
C LYS A 158 -23.99 -0.70 -15.22
N VAL A 159 -24.20 -0.93 -16.51
CA VAL A 159 -23.23 -1.56 -17.41
C VAL A 159 -21.93 -0.74 -17.44
N GLN A 160 -20.79 -1.42 -17.29
CA GLN A 160 -19.45 -0.79 -17.33
C GLN A 160 -19.28 0.34 -16.31
N THR A 161 -19.70 0.09 -15.06
CA THR A 161 -19.48 1.04 -13.97
C THR A 161 -18.85 0.35 -12.76
N SER A 162 -18.02 1.08 -12.03
CA SER A 162 -17.31 0.58 -10.86
C SER A 162 -17.33 1.59 -9.71
N ILE A 163 -17.17 1.07 -8.50
CA ILE A 163 -16.84 1.84 -7.31
C ILE A 163 -15.45 1.41 -6.82
N THR A 164 -14.57 2.39 -6.66
CA THR A 164 -13.23 2.21 -6.11
C THR A 164 -13.14 2.94 -4.79
N ILE A 165 -12.55 2.31 -3.77
CA ILE A 165 -12.27 2.91 -2.47
C ILE A 165 -10.83 2.58 -2.09
N CYS A 166 -10.06 3.60 -1.76
CA CYS A 166 -8.72 3.49 -1.16
C CYS A 166 -8.74 4.07 0.24
N LEU A 167 -8.12 3.36 1.19
CA LEU A 167 -7.99 3.79 2.57
C LEU A 167 -6.52 4.07 2.90
N TYR A 168 -6.32 5.11 3.71
CA TYR A 168 -5.01 5.63 4.09
C TYR A 168 -4.86 5.61 5.61
N ASN A 169 -3.71 5.19 6.10
CA ASN A 169 -3.41 5.19 7.54
C ASN A 169 -1.99 5.73 7.80
N PRO A 170 -1.80 6.67 8.74
CA PRO A 170 -2.81 7.55 9.34
C PRO A 170 -3.68 8.33 8.33
N PRO A 171 -4.89 8.81 8.73
CA PRO A 171 -5.72 9.67 7.89
C PRO A 171 -5.01 10.98 7.54
N GLY A 172 -5.32 11.52 6.35
CA GLY A 172 -4.86 12.84 5.92
C GLY A 172 -5.93 13.92 6.00
N ASN A 173 -5.67 15.02 5.29
CA ASN A 173 -6.59 16.15 5.10
C ASN A 173 -7.03 16.82 6.41
N TYR A 174 -6.11 16.94 7.37
CA TYR A 174 -6.35 17.75 8.57
C TYR A 174 -6.48 19.23 8.18
N VAL A 175 -7.54 19.87 8.67
CA VAL A 175 -7.86 21.28 8.33
C VAL A 175 -6.69 22.18 8.73
N GLY A 176 -6.20 22.96 7.76
CA GLY A 176 -5.10 23.90 7.96
C GLY A 176 -3.69 23.29 7.88
N GLU A 177 -3.57 21.97 7.75
CA GLU A 177 -2.28 21.31 7.54
C GLU A 177 -1.96 21.18 6.04
N SER A 178 -0.67 21.31 5.71
CA SER A 178 -0.16 21.03 4.36
C SER A 178 -0.02 19.53 4.15
N PRO A 179 -0.33 18.98 2.95
CA PRO A 179 -0.15 17.57 2.67
C PRO A 179 1.34 17.21 2.46
N TYR A 180 2.24 18.17 2.32
CA TYR A 180 3.66 17.93 2.05
C TYR A 180 4.57 18.10 3.25
#